data_AF-A0A0M9VNC4-F1
#
_entry.id   AF-A0A0M9VNC4-F1
#
_cell.length_a   1.000
_cell.length_b   1.000
_cell.length_c   1.000
_cell.angle_alpha   90.00
_cell.angle_beta   90.00
_cell.angle_gamma   90.00
#
_symmetry.space_group_name_H-M   'P 1'
#
loop_
_entity.id
_entity.type
_entity.pdbx_description
1 polymer ?
#
loop_
_entity_poly.entity_id
_entity_poly.type
_entity_poly.pdbx_seq_one_letter_code
_entity_poly.pdbx_strand_id
1 'polypeptide(L)'
;MADEETLRAMLPMGFGKAPGMASRTTKSHNRSEAQTTALAQEQEKEDAFADDDEFEDDDDDDDDEEARPAPSAEAATAEKVGVGPPEVPISPEKETAEEEEQAWAHLREYAGLPLSASIQLVEHTKAVTALSIDRSGARVATGSHDYDVKLWDFGGMTSDLRPFTSFEAAENYPVVELAFAPFTKHLLCLCATTQPRLYDYDGHELCVFNKGDVFMRDMRHTTGHISDMTCGGWNPQDDTMFITGGSDSTVRIWDVGQKTKQKSVIVVRSKDRGTKTKVTATTYTPDARSIVAAGHDGALYVWSTSGNYARPSATVLQAHAHGQSATSLAVAPDGWTLLSRGADDTVKVWDLRQLRTPVVQRDGLPNGSDKTDVLLSPDGQHILTGVAAVPEGSSSLHDPHSRWGQLAVLDVHTLSTTYMHTVSESSVIRLAWHPRINQVFASTRAGAVHVYYDRHASQRGAMLALAKRARSRANPYTADPSEIDPYADVPIMIPEEEEDWIDPVHKKRQFPKNPRNVRVPERPLEGRGKGGRIGRSALQPLMEELWEGDLRSEDPREALLKYADKAEKDPRFTSVYAKTQPKTIFAEDDDPSAS
;
A
#
# COMPACT_ATOMS: atom_id res chain seq x y z
N MET A 1 -14.61 46.28 50.86
CA MET A 1 -14.42 45.32 51.96
C MET A 1 -15.20 44.06 51.64
N ALA A 2 -14.58 43.20 50.85
CA ALA A 2 -14.94 41.81 50.56
C ALA A 2 -13.92 41.38 49.48
N ASP A 3 -13.58 40.10 49.44
CA ASP A 3 -12.81 39.42 48.39
C ASP A 3 -11.31 39.21 48.61
N GLU A 4 -10.87 39.05 49.87
CA GLU A 4 -9.58 38.40 50.17
C GLU A 4 -9.76 36.99 50.76
N GLU A 5 -10.93 36.69 51.34
CA GLU A 5 -11.26 35.37 51.91
C GLU A 5 -11.77 34.37 50.86
N THR A 6 -12.38 34.83 49.78
CA THR A 6 -12.87 33.97 48.68
C THR A 6 -11.72 33.41 47.83
N LEU A 7 -10.62 34.14 47.70
CA LEU A 7 -9.41 33.72 46.96
C LEU A 7 -8.58 32.66 47.70
N ARG A 8 -8.70 32.53 49.03
CA ARG A 8 -7.97 31.52 49.82
C ARG A 8 -8.60 30.13 49.79
N ALA A 9 -9.84 29.99 49.31
CA ALA A 9 -10.56 28.72 49.24
C ALA A 9 -10.29 27.89 47.96
N MET A 10 -9.57 28.44 46.97
CA MET A 10 -9.32 27.77 45.69
C MET A 10 -7.93 27.12 45.53
N LEU A 11 -7.10 27.10 46.58
CA LEU A 11 -5.77 26.48 46.55
C LEU A 11 -5.73 25.23 47.44
N PRO A 12 -5.30 24.05 46.95
CA PRO A 12 -5.13 22.89 47.80
C PRO A 12 -3.96 23.10 48.77
N MET A 13 -4.25 23.10 50.07
CA MET A 13 -3.27 23.12 51.14
C MET A 13 -2.50 21.80 51.20
N GLY A 14 -1.19 21.87 50.99
CA GLY A 14 -0.25 20.90 51.54
C GLY A 14 -0.16 21.09 53.06
N PHE A 15 -0.57 20.08 53.82
CA PHE A 15 -0.41 20.00 55.26
C PHE A 15 0.95 19.38 55.62
N GLY A 16 1.64 19.98 56.60
CA GLY A 16 2.83 19.41 57.24
C GLY A 16 2.68 19.22 58.75
N LYS A 17 3.73 18.62 59.34
CA LYS A 17 4.19 18.57 60.76
C LYS A 17 3.62 17.46 61.68
N ALA A 18 4.35 16.86 62.64
CA ALA A 18 5.74 17.00 63.15
C ALA A 18 6.09 15.80 64.12
N PRO A 19 6.98 15.89 65.14
CA PRO A 19 8.45 15.66 65.12
C PRO A 19 8.96 14.58 66.13
N GLY A 20 10.25 14.23 66.08
CA GLY A 20 10.92 13.37 67.08
C GLY A 20 12.44 13.64 67.18
N MET A 21 12.95 13.70 68.41
CA MET A 21 14.24 14.24 68.88
C MET A 21 15.54 13.48 68.50
N ALA A 22 16.59 14.30 68.28
CA ALA A 22 18.00 14.22 68.72
C ALA A 22 18.82 12.90 68.72
N SER A 23 20.00 12.93 68.06
CA SER A 23 21.30 13.04 68.76
C SER A 23 22.46 13.39 67.80
N ARG A 24 23.39 14.20 68.32
CA ARG A 24 24.63 14.71 67.68
C ARG A 24 25.72 13.64 67.68
N THR A 25 26.52 13.58 66.63
CA THR A 25 28.00 13.59 66.76
C THR A 25 28.66 14.29 65.57
N THR A 26 29.64 15.11 65.93
CA THR A 26 30.39 16.11 65.16
C THR A 26 31.69 15.57 64.58
N LYS A 27 32.14 16.14 63.44
CA LYS A 27 33.53 16.61 63.10
C LYS A 27 33.60 16.80 61.56
N SER A 28 33.70 18.03 61.00
CA SER A 28 34.93 18.85 60.77
C SER A 28 36.03 18.04 60.03
N HIS A 29 36.61 18.39 58.88
CA HIS A 29 37.05 19.64 58.24
C HIS A 29 37.27 19.35 56.72
N ASN A 30 36.85 20.21 55.80
CA ASN A 30 37.57 21.33 55.15
C ASN A 30 38.74 20.96 54.19
N ARG A 31 38.57 21.44 52.94
CA ARG A 31 39.55 22.02 51.96
C ARG A 31 40.70 21.11 51.49
N SER A 32 41.24 21.18 50.27
CA SER A 32 41.37 22.21 49.21
C SER A 32 41.75 21.47 47.91
N GLU A 33 41.25 21.83 46.73
CA GLU A 33 41.85 22.77 45.76
C GLU A 33 43.32 22.52 45.36
N ALA A 34 43.55 22.67 44.04
CA ALA A 34 44.81 22.76 43.29
C ALA A 34 45.54 21.41 43.03
N GLN A 35 46.09 21.09 41.85
CA GLN A 35 46.44 21.89 40.67
C GLN A 35 46.88 20.91 39.55
N THR A 36 46.59 21.26 38.28
CA THR A 36 47.46 21.28 37.08
C THR A 36 48.55 20.19 36.90
N THR A 37 48.87 19.63 35.73
CA THR A 37 49.16 20.24 34.41
C THR A 37 49.48 19.09 33.44
N ALA A 38 48.98 19.15 32.20
CA ALA A 38 49.72 19.33 30.94
C ALA A 38 50.31 18.06 30.28
N LEU A 39 49.93 17.81 29.02
CA LEU A 39 50.77 18.12 27.85
C LEU A 39 50.05 17.78 26.54
N ALA A 40 50.15 18.72 25.61
CA ALA A 40 49.72 18.64 24.21
C ALA A 40 50.90 18.19 23.33
N GLN A 41 50.58 17.67 22.13
CA GLN A 41 51.23 17.91 20.82
C GLN A 41 50.61 16.91 19.81
N GLU A 42 49.85 17.41 18.84
CA GLU A 42 50.26 17.76 17.46
C GLU A 42 50.36 16.54 16.53
N GLN A 43 49.51 16.50 15.49
CA GLN A 43 49.97 16.49 14.10
C GLN A 43 48.79 16.58 13.11
N GLU A 44 48.84 17.65 12.32
CA GLU A 44 48.13 17.86 11.07
C GLU A 44 48.59 16.84 10.01
N LYS A 45 47.70 16.50 9.08
CA LYS A 45 48.04 16.23 7.68
C LYS A 45 46.78 16.34 6.80
N GLU A 46 46.70 17.48 6.13
CA GLU A 46 46.11 17.61 4.80
C GLU A 46 46.92 16.75 3.82
N ASP A 47 46.26 16.16 2.83
CA ASP A 47 46.84 15.94 1.50
C ASP A 47 45.69 15.86 0.49
N ALA A 48 45.66 16.86 -0.38
CA ALA A 48 44.87 16.93 -1.59
C ALA A 48 45.47 15.99 -2.64
N PHE A 49 44.62 15.41 -3.50
CA PHE A 49 45.05 14.87 -4.79
C PHE A 49 44.28 15.62 -5.88
N ALA A 50 45.06 16.39 -6.63
CA ALA A 50 44.66 17.07 -7.85
C ALA A 50 44.84 16.15 -9.07
N ASP A 51 44.19 16.60 -10.13
CA ASP A 51 44.24 16.15 -11.52
C ASP A 51 45.66 16.14 -12.14
N ASP A 52 45.69 15.74 -13.42
CA ASP A 52 46.77 15.73 -14.44
C ASP A 52 47.19 14.27 -14.79
N ASP A 53 47.30 13.82 -16.05
CA ASP A 53 47.21 14.47 -17.35
C ASP A 53 47.11 13.39 -18.45
N GLU A 54 46.54 13.80 -19.59
CA GLU A 54 46.91 13.50 -21.00
C GLU A 54 47.34 12.09 -21.43
N PHE A 55 46.68 11.53 -22.46
CA PHE A 55 47.37 10.98 -23.64
C PHE A 55 46.39 10.85 -24.84
N GLU A 56 46.62 11.75 -25.80
CA GLU A 56 46.60 11.63 -27.26
C GLU A 56 45.32 11.29 -28.05
N ASP A 57 44.99 12.26 -28.90
CA ASP A 57 44.24 12.22 -30.14
C ASP A 57 44.74 11.11 -31.09
N ASP A 58 43.82 10.44 -31.76
CA ASP A 58 44.03 9.95 -33.13
C ASP A 58 42.67 10.05 -33.85
N ASP A 59 42.60 11.07 -34.72
CA ASP A 59 41.66 11.15 -35.83
C ASP A 59 41.92 9.98 -36.80
N ASP A 60 40.86 9.33 -37.28
CA ASP A 60 40.80 8.91 -38.69
C ASP A 60 39.33 8.65 -39.08
N ASP A 61 38.93 9.40 -40.09
CA ASP A 61 37.68 9.34 -40.83
C ASP A 61 37.42 7.95 -41.44
N ASP A 62 36.15 7.54 -41.54
CA ASP A 62 35.62 6.94 -42.77
C ASP A 62 34.08 6.92 -42.73
N ASP A 63 33.52 7.79 -43.57
CA ASP A 63 32.12 7.82 -44.01
C ASP A 63 31.75 6.52 -44.74
N ASP A 64 30.56 5.98 -44.50
CA ASP A 64 29.70 5.42 -45.56
C ASP A 64 28.30 5.07 -45.01
N GLU A 65 27.35 6.00 -45.23
CA GLU A 65 25.91 5.74 -45.16
C GLU A 65 25.45 5.00 -46.45
N GLU A 66 24.99 3.75 -46.33
CA GLU A 66 24.27 3.09 -47.42
C GLU A 66 22.82 2.76 -47.02
N ALA A 67 21.91 3.60 -47.52
CA ALA A 67 20.47 3.48 -47.44
C ALA A 67 19.96 2.27 -48.26
N ARG A 68 19.13 1.43 -47.63
CA ARG A 68 18.42 0.32 -48.31
C ARG A 68 17.03 0.79 -48.79
N PRO A 69 16.68 0.64 -50.09
CA PRO A 69 15.36 1.00 -50.59
C PRO A 69 14.35 -0.17 -50.50
N ALA A 70 13.08 0.20 -50.32
CA ALA A 70 11.91 -0.69 -50.30
C ALA A 70 11.56 -1.23 -51.71
N PRO A 71 10.92 -2.41 -51.83
CA PRO A 71 10.43 -2.91 -53.13
C PRO A 71 8.99 -2.46 -53.43
N SER A 72 8.81 -1.88 -54.63
CA SER A 72 7.53 -1.54 -55.24
C SER A 72 6.99 -2.68 -56.12
N ALA A 73 5.66 -2.74 -56.18
CA ALA A 73 4.85 -3.67 -56.96
C ALA A 73 4.87 -3.39 -58.47
N GLU A 74 4.83 -4.45 -59.29
CA GLU A 74 4.29 -4.40 -60.64
C GLU A 74 3.44 -5.64 -60.93
N ALA A 75 2.30 -5.40 -61.57
CA ALA A 75 1.32 -6.37 -62.01
C ALA A 75 1.43 -6.59 -63.53
N ALA A 76 1.26 -7.83 -63.99
CA ALA A 76 0.87 -8.12 -65.36
C ALA A 76 -0.01 -9.38 -65.44
N THR A 77 -1.21 -9.14 -65.97
CA THR A 77 -2.27 -10.00 -66.55
C THR A 77 -1.77 -11.10 -67.50
N ALA A 78 -2.48 -12.16 -67.90
CA ALA A 78 -3.71 -12.88 -67.54
C ALA A 78 -3.82 -14.04 -68.56
N GLU A 79 -4.32 -15.23 -68.19
CA GLU A 79 -5.23 -16.03 -69.04
C GLU A 79 -5.84 -17.22 -68.26
N LYS A 80 -7.15 -17.42 -68.44
CA LYS A 80 -7.98 -18.46 -67.80
C LYS A 80 -8.28 -19.58 -68.79
N VAL A 81 -8.13 -20.83 -68.37
CA VAL A 81 -9.02 -21.95 -68.75
C VAL A 81 -9.18 -22.87 -67.54
N GLY A 82 -10.41 -23.10 -67.09
CA GLY A 82 -10.70 -23.84 -65.86
C GLY A 82 -11.23 -25.25 -66.10
N VAL A 83 -11.00 -26.15 -65.13
CA VAL A 83 -11.82 -27.34 -64.82
C VAL A 83 -11.60 -27.76 -63.35
N GLY A 84 -12.68 -27.80 -62.56
CA GLY A 84 -12.91 -28.64 -61.36
C GLY A 84 -12.09 -28.41 -60.07
N PRO A 85 -12.70 -28.30 -58.88
CA PRO A 85 -11.95 -28.27 -57.62
C PRO A 85 -11.42 -29.67 -57.28
N PRO A 86 -10.10 -29.86 -57.02
CA PRO A 86 -9.63 -31.07 -56.39
C PRO A 86 -10.00 -31.06 -54.90
N GLU A 87 -10.52 -32.18 -54.41
CA GLU A 87 -10.74 -32.45 -52.99
C GLU A 87 -9.45 -32.22 -52.22
N VAL A 88 -9.50 -31.36 -51.19
CA VAL A 88 -8.39 -31.11 -50.28
C VAL A 88 -8.25 -32.34 -49.37
N PRO A 89 -7.06 -32.97 -49.28
CA PRO A 89 -6.84 -34.04 -48.32
C PRO A 89 -6.96 -33.47 -46.90
N ILE A 90 -7.74 -34.14 -46.08
CA ILE A 90 -7.96 -33.87 -44.65
C ILE A 90 -6.60 -33.70 -43.97
N SER A 91 -6.38 -32.52 -43.39
CA SER A 91 -5.18 -32.12 -42.66
C SER A 91 -5.01 -32.93 -41.34
N PRO A 92 -3.77 -33.07 -40.83
CA PRO A 92 -3.44 -33.83 -39.61
C PRO A 92 -3.81 -33.07 -38.33
N GLU A 93 -4.93 -32.34 -38.33
CA GLU A 93 -5.34 -31.48 -37.20
C GLU A 93 -5.86 -32.29 -36.00
N LYS A 94 -6.20 -33.57 -36.20
CA LYS A 94 -6.63 -34.45 -35.11
C LYS A 94 -5.47 -35.02 -34.30
N GLU A 95 -4.33 -35.29 -34.94
CA GLU A 95 -3.14 -35.78 -34.24
C GLU A 95 -2.49 -34.65 -33.42
N THR A 96 -2.49 -33.41 -33.93
CA THR A 96 -2.00 -32.25 -33.17
C THR A 96 -2.90 -31.91 -31.97
N ALA A 97 -4.22 -32.09 -32.08
CA ALA A 97 -5.13 -31.87 -30.96
C ALA A 97 -4.97 -32.93 -29.86
N GLU A 98 -4.69 -34.18 -30.21
CA GLU A 98 -4.44 -35.26 -29.26
C GLU A 98 -3.05 -35.14 -28.61
N GLU A 99 -2.03 -34.68 -29.36
CA GLU A 99 -0.69 -34.36 -28.82
C GLU A 99 -0.71 -33.12 -27.92
N GLU A 100 -1.48 -32.09 -28.28
CA GLU A 100 -1.77 -30.96 -27.40
C GLU A 100 -2.54 -31.45 -26.17
N GLU A 101 -3.63 -32.20 -26.30
CA GLU A 101 -4.38 -32.70 -25.14
C GLU A 101 -3.53 -33.59 -24.21
N GLN A 102 -2.55 -34.33 -24.75
CA GLN A 102 -1.55 -35.08 -23.98
C GLN A 102 -0.45 -34.21 -23.35
N ALA A 103 0.03 -33.16 -24.03
CA ALA A 103 0.94 -32.17 -23.45
C ALA A 103 0.26 -31.38 -22.32
N TRP A 104 -1.03 -31.09 -22.48
CA TRP A 104 -1.89 -30.47 -21.47
C TRP A 104 -2.26 -31.45 -20.34
N ALA A 105 -2.32 -32.76 -20.61
CA ALA A 105 -2.46 -33.79 -19.58
C ALA A 105 -1.17 -33.93 -18.74
N HIS A 106 0.02 -33.84 -19.35
CA HIS A 106 1.29 -33.78 -18.63
C HIS A 106 1.46 -32.49 -17.80
N LEU A 107 0.91 -31.36 -18.27
CA LEU A 107 0.81 -30.11 -17.49
C LEU A 107 -0.23 -30.18 -16.35
N ARG A 108 -1.32 -30.95 -16.52
CA ARG A 108 -2.26 -31.27 -15.43
C ARG A 108 -1.60 -32.10 -14.32
N GLU A 109 -0.64 -32.94 -14.68
CA GLU A 109 0.11 -33.80 -13.77
C GLU A 109 1.26 -33.06 -13.07
N TYR A 110 1.72 -31.92 -13.61
CA TYR A 110 2.65 -31.01 -12.94
C TYR A 110 1.93 -30.12 -11.90
N ALA A 111 1.68 -30.72 -10.73
CA ALA A 111 1.78 -30.09 -9.42
C ALA A 111 0.70 -29.08 -8.98
N GLY A 112 -0.50 -29.04 -9.59
CA GLY A 112 -1.59 -28.20 -9.08
C GLY A 112 -1.23 -26.71 -8.97
N LEU A 113 -0.23 -26.24 -9.70
CA LEU A 113 0.20 -24.84 -9.71
C LEU A 113 -0.76 -24.02 -10.59
N PRO A 114 -1.35 -22.93 -10.10
CA PRO A 114 -2.41 -22.23 -10.83
C PRO A 114 -1.87 -21.24 -11.85
N LEU A 115 -1.08 -21.69 -12.84
CA LEU A 115 -0.41 -20.82 -13.82
C LEU A 115 -0.97 -20.92 -15.26
N SER A 116 -2.08 -21.64 -15.48
CA SER A 116 -2.63 -21.86 -16.84
C SER A 116 -3.13 -20.60 -17.53
N ALA A 117 -3.64 -19.64 -16.76
CA ALA A 117 -4.30 -18.44 -17.25
C ALA A 117 -4.07 -17.29 -16.27
N SER A 118 -4.10 -16.07 -16.78
CA SER A 118 -3.84 -14.87 -16.00
C SER A 118 -4.88 -13.78 -16.26
N ILE A 119 -5.23 -13.05 -15.20
CA ILE A 119 -5.99 -11.80 -15.23
C ILE A 119 -5.10 -10.68 -14.68
N GLN A 120 -5.29 -9.44 -15.12
CA GLN A 120 -4.56 -8.29 -14.60
C GLN A 120 -5.52 -7.27 -13.99
N LEU A 121 -5.21 -6.82 -12.78
CA LEU A 121 -5.88 -5.71 -12.10
C LEU A 121 -4.97 -4.48 -12.24
N VAL A 122 -5.31 -3.57 -13.16
CA VAL A 122 -4.45 -2.43 -13.55
C VAL A 122 -5.17 -1.13 -13.22
N GLU A 123 -4.98 -0.66 -11.99
CA GLU A 123 -5.60 0.58 -11.52
C GLU A 123 -4.66 1.42 -10.64
N HIS A 124 -3.66 0.82 -9.99
CA HIS A 124 -2.69 1.60 -9.23
C HIS A 124 -1.71 2.32 -10.17
N THR A 125 -1.28 3.51 -9.78
CA THR A 125 -0.36 4.33 -10.60
C THR A 125 1.10 4.06 -10.26
N LYS A 126 1.35 3.56 -9.04
CA LYS A 126 2.68 3.25 -8.51
C LYS A 126 2.75 1.80 -8.05
N ALA A 127 3.92 1.40 -7.56
CA ALA A 127 4.20 0.06 -7.07
C ALA A 127 3.22 -0.43 -6.01
N VAL A 128 2.66 -1.62 -6.21
CA VAL A 128 1.77 -2.28 -5.24
C VAL A 128 2.62 -3.02 -4.22
N THR A 129 2.73 -2.42 -3.04
CA THR A 129 3.58 -2.86 -1.93
C THR A 129 2.87 -3.75 -0.92
N ALA A 130 1.54 -3.75 -0.90
CA ALA A 130 0.76 -4.57 0.03
C ALA A 130 -0.35 -5.31 -0.72
N LEU A 131 -0.55 -6.57 -0.35
CA LEU A 131 -1.54 -7.45 -0.96
C LEU A 131 -2.10 -8.38 0.11
N SER A 132 -3.42 -8.51 0.16
CA SER A 132 -4.09 -9.43 1.09
C SER A 132 -5.35 -10.01 0.46
N ILE A 133 -5.58 -11.30 0.70
CA ILE A 133 -6.75 -12.03 0.18
C ILE A 133 -7.65 -12.39 1.36
N ASP A 134 -8.96 -12.24 1.19
CA ASP A 134 -9.93 -12.70 2.17
C ASP A 134 -9.89 -14.23 2.33
N ARG A 135 -10.28 -14.74 3.50
CA ARG A 135 -10.36 -16.18 3.81
C ARG A 135 -11.25 -16.97 2.84
N SER A 136 -12.25 -16.31 2.25
CA SER A 136 -13.14 -16.89 1.24
C SER A 136 -12.59 -16.78 -0.19
N GLY A 137 -11.61 -15.90 -0.42
CA GLY A 137 -11.08 -15.53 -1.72
C GLY A 137 -12.06 -14.75 -2.60
N ALA A 138 -13.16 -14.24 -2.04
CA ALA A 138 -14.11 -13.39 -2.76
C ALA A 138 -13.60 -11.96 -2.95
N ARG A 139 -12.84 -11.44 -1.97
CA ARG A 139 -12.25 -10.11 -2.00
C ARG A 139 -10.74 -10.14 -1.85
N VAL A 140 -10.13 -9.12 -2.44
CA VAL A 140 -8.69 -8.84 -2.36
C VAL A 140 -8.53 -7.36 -2.02
N ALA A 141 -7.54 -7.05 -1.19
CA ALA A 141 -7.14 -5.69 -0.89
C ALA A 141 -5.72 -5.47 -1.43
N THR A 142 -5.53 -4.37 -2.15
CA THR A 142 -4.24 -3.95 -2.67
C THR A 142 -3.90 -2.58 -2.11
N GLY A 143 -2.65 -2.41 -1.70
CA GLY A 143 -2.12 -1.15 -1.19
C GLY A 143 -0.85 -0.81 -1.95
N SER A 144 -0.69 0.47 -2.27
CA SER A 144 0.37 0.94 -3.15
C SER A 144 1.10 2.15 -2.59
N HIS A 145 2.22 2.46 -3.22
CA HIS A 145 2.98 3.70 -3.02
C HIS A 145 2.25 4.96 -3.52
N ASP A 146 1.09 4.82 -4.17
CA ASP A 146 0.18 5.92 -4.49
C ASP A 146 -0.70 6.34 -3.31
N TYR A 147 -0.51 5.74 -2.13
CA TYR A 147 -1.24 6.00 -0.87
C TYR A 147 -2.66 5.44 -0.83
N ASP A 148 -3.14 4.89 -1.94
CA ASP A 148 -4.46 4.29 -2.05
C ASP A 148 -4.47 2.84 -1.57
N VAL A 149 -5.54 2.49 -0.87
CA VAL A 149 -6.00 1.12 -0.71
C VAL A 149 -7.17 0.91 -1.65
N LYS A 150 -7.05 -0.08 -2.54
CA LYS A 150 -8.11 -0.50 -3.46
C LYS A 150 -8.64 -1.86 -3.02
N LEU A 151 -9.96 -1.95 -2.91
CA LEU A 151 -10.64 -3.19 -2.58
C LEU A 151 -11.33 -3.76 -3.82
N TRP A 152 -11.09 -5.03 -4.06
CA TRP A 152 -11.57 -5.79 -5.21
C TRP A 152 -12.58 -6.82 -4.74
N ASP A 153 -13.72 -6.92 -5.42
CA ASP A 153 -14.75 -7.93 -5.12
C ASP A 153 -15.06 -8.71 -6.39
N PHE A 154 -14.52 -9.92 -6.52
CA PHE A 154 -14.75 -10.75 -7.70
C PHE A 154 -16.20 -11.20 -7.86
N GLY A 155 -16.96 -11.23 -6.76
CA GLY A 155 -18.38 -11.50 -6.78
C GLY A 155 -19.20 -10.31 -7.29
N GLY A 156 -18.75 -9.07 -7.07
CA GLY A 156 -19.41 -7.85 -7.54
C GLY A 156 -18.93 -7.34 -8.91
N MET A 157 -17.68 -7.63 -9.26
CA MET A 157 -16.97 -7.11 -10.41
C MET A 157 -17.38 -7.79 -11.72
N THR A 158 -17.32 -7.03 -12.81
CA THR A 158 -17.48 -7.52 -14.19
C THR A 158 -16.12 -7.82 -14.82
N SER A 159 -16.12 -8.27 -16.08
CA SER A 159 -14.90 -8.45 -16.89
C SER A 159 -14.08 -7.16 -17.09
N ASP A 160 -14.59 -5.99 -16.68
CA ASP A 160 -13.85 -4.71 -16.69
C ASP A 160 -12.81 -4.61 -15.57
N LEU A 161 -12.91 -5.48 -14.57
CA LEU A 161 -11.93 -5.63 -13.49
C LEU A 161 -11.62 -4.30 -12.75
N ARG A 162 -12.66 -3.60 -12.29
CA ARG A 162 -12.52 -2.36 -11.51
C ARG A 162 -12.71 -2.57 -10.01
N PRO A 163 -12.00 -1.81 -9.15
CA PRO A 163 -12.17 -1.89 -7.71
C PRO A 163 -13.58 -1.42 -7.34
N PHE A 164 -14.15 -1.98 -6.28
CA PHE A 164 -15.47 -1.55 -5.81
C PHE A 164 -15.37 -0.32 -4.91
N THR A 165 -14.27 -0.20 -4.15
CA THR A 165 -13.92 0.98 -3.36
C THR A 165 -12.43 1.28 -3.45
N SER A 166 -12.11 2.56 -3.40
CA SER A 166 -10.75 3.09 -3.30
C SER A 166 -10.76 4.20 -2.26
N PHE A 167 -9.79 4.19 -1.34
CA PHE A 167 -9.65 5.22 -0.33
C PHE A 167 -8.20 5.35 0.13
N GLU A 168 -7.84 6.53 0.60
CA GLU A 168 -6.54 6.79 1.22
C GLU A 168 -6.61 6.43 2.71
N ALA A 169 -5.77 5.48 3.14
CA ALA A 169 -5.80 5.04 4.53
C ALA A 169 -5.13 6.07 5.47
N ALA A 170 -3.99 6.61 5.06
CA ALA A 170 -3.33 7.69 5.77
C ALA A 170 -2.80 8.70 4.74
N GLU A 171 -3.29 9.92 4.81
CA GLU A 171 -2.97 11.02 3.88
C GLU A 171 -1.45 11.12 3.69
N ASN A 172 -0.99 10.93 2.45
CA ASN A 172 0.41 11.03 2.01
C ASN A 172 1.40 9.95 2.51
N TYR A 173 0.94 8.87 3.16
CA TYR A 173 1.82 7.79 3.58
C TYR A 173 1.60 6.51 2.77
N PRO A 174 2.66 5.89 2.21
CA PRO A 174 2.53 4.67 1.43
C PRO A 174 2.00 3.53 2.31
N VAL A 175 1.17 2.69 1.70
CA VAL A 175 0.65 1.48 2.35
C VAL A 175 1.75 0.44 2.34
N VAL A 176 2.14 -0.03 3.52
CA VAL A 176 3.27 -0.95 3.70
C VAL A 176 2.80 -2.40 3.79
N GLU A 177 1.73 -2.65 4.54
CA GLU A 177 1.20 -4.00 4.77
C GLU A 177 -0.33 -3.96 4.89
N LEU A 178 -0.99 -4.97 4.34
CA LEU A 178 -2.42 -5.19 4.46
C LEU A 178 -2.62 -6.62 4.95
N ALA A 179 -3.56 -6.83 5.88
CA ALA A 179 -3.88 -8.18 6.33
C ALA A 179 -5.37 -8.28 6.66
N PHE A 180 -6.07 -9.20 6.00
CA PHE A 180 -7.42 -9.59 6.41
C PHE A 180 -7.37 -10.43 7.67
N ALA A 181 -8.32 -10.20 8.56
CA ALA A 181 -8.45 -10.98 9.77
C ALA A 181 -8.84 -12.44 9.42
N PRO A 182 -8.31 -13.46 10.12
CA PRO A 182 -8.57 -14.87 9.81
C PRO A 182 -10.05 -15.32 9.85
N PHE A 183 -10.85 -14.77 10.77
CA PHE A 183 -12.24 -15.21 11.02
C PHE A 183 -13.31 -14.13 10.82
N THR A 184 -12.98 -12.89 11.17
CA THR A 184 -13.78 -11.68 11.11
C THR A 184 -13.49 -10.97 9.81
N LYS A 185 -14.41 -10.10 9.40
CA LYS A 185 -14.28 -9.36 8.14
C LYS A 185 -13.64 -7.99 8.36
N HIS A 186 -12.55 -7.97 9.12
CA HIS A 186 -11.77 -6.76 9.36
C HIS A 186 -10.51 -6.76 8.51
N LEU A 187 -10.08 -5.57 8.10
CA LEU A 187 -8.87 -5.34 7.34
C LEU A 187 -7.93 -4.49 8.19
N LEU A 188 -6.77 -5.05 8.54
CA LEU A 188 -5.67 -4.31 9.13
C LEU A 188 -4.92 -3.60 8.01
N CYS A 189 -4.80 -2.28 8.12
CA CYS A 189 -4.05 -1.46 7.19
C CYS A 189 -2.88 -0.79 7.90
N LEU A 190 -1.68 -1.08 7.44
CA LEU A 190 -0.44 -0.52 7.95
C LEU A 190 0.16 0.37 6.87
N CYS A 191 0.20 1.66 7.14
CA CYS A 191 0.94 2.63 6.34
C CYS A 191 2.31 2.88 6.99
N ALA A 192 3.19 3.61 6.31
CA ALA A 192 4.47 4.08 6.87
C ALA A 192 4.28 5.18 7.94
N THR A 193 3.26 5.05 8.78
CA THR A 193 2.94 5.91 9.91
C THR A 193 3.22 5.18 11.23
N THR A 194 3.07 5.90 12.34
CA THR A 194 3.23 5.35 13.69
C THR A 194 1.98 4.61 14.21
N GLN A 195 0.86 4.66 13.49
CA GLN A 195 -0.45 4.22 13.98
C GLN A 195 -1.04 3.16 13.06
N PRO A 196 -1.27 1.92 13.54
CA PRO A 196 -2.08 0.97 12.81
C PRO A 196 -3.52 1.48 12.67
N ARG A 197 -4.15 1.15 11.55
CA ARG A 197 -5.57 1.44 11.29
C ARG A 197 -6.32 0.15 10.99
N LEU A 198 -7.56 0.09 11.46
CA LEU A 198 -8.47 -1.02 11.23
C LEU A 198 -9.64 -0.54 10.38
N TYR A 199 -9.94 -1.30 9.33
CA TYR A 199 -11.03 -1.04 8.41
C TYR A 199 -12.05 -2.17 8.43
N ASP A 200 -13.28 -1.84 8.09
CA ASP A 200 -14.32 -2.78 7.74
C ASP A 200 -14.03 -3.43 6.39
N TYR A 201 -14.73 -4.54 6.15
CA TYR A 201 -14.72 -5.27 4.88
C TYR A 201 -15.08 -4.41 3.65
N ASP A 202 -15.81 -3.31 3.86
CA ASP A 202 -16.26 -2.39 2.83
C ASP A 202 -15.36 -1.14 2.70
N GLY A 203 -14.34 -1.00 3.55
CA GLY A 203 -13.39 0.13 3.51
C GLY A 203 -13.70 1.30 4.44
N HIS A 204 -14.66 1.16 5.38
CA HIS A 204 -14.89 2.18 6.41
C HIS A 204 -13.88 2.04 7.55
N GLU A 205 -13.36 3.16 8.04
CA GLU A 205 -12.42 3.14 9.17
C GLU A 205 -13.15 2.83 10.49
N LEU A 206 -12.73 1.76 11.17
CA LEU A 206 -13.26 1.34 12.47
C LEU A 206 -12.51 1.96 13.64
N CYS A 207 -11.17 1.97 13.55
CA CYS A 207 -10.33 2.55 14.57
C CYS A 207 -8.91 2.86 14.12
N VAL A 208 -8.35 3.87 14.77
CA VAL A 208 -6.92 4.19 14.77
C VAL A 208 -6.36 3.91 16.17
N PHE A 209 -5.20 3.25 16.23
CA PHE A 209 -4.53 2.99 17.49
C PHE A 209 -3.66 4.19 17.92
N ASN A 210 -3.46 4.37 19.22
CA ASN A 210 -2.72 5.51 19.74
C ASN A 210 -1.27 5.55 19.24
N LYS A 211 -0.80 6.77 18.94
CA LYS A 211 0.61 7.08 18.68
C LYS A 211 1.43 6.97 19.97
N GLY A 212 2.72 6.62 19.84
CA GLY A 212 3.68 6.67 20.94
C GLY A 212 4.27 8.06 21.15
N ASP A 213 4.65 8.37 22.39
CA ASP A 213 5.39 9.59 22.71
C ASP A 213 6.83 9.50 22.16
N VAL A 214 7.16 10.39 21.23
CA VAL A 214 8.44 10.41 20.51
C VAL A 214 9.64 10.74 21.41
N PHE A 215 9.40 11.40 22.56
CA PHE A 215 10.48 11.85 23.44
C PHE A 215 10.92 10.78 24.46
N MET A 216 10.18 9.69 24.58
CA MET A 216 10.49 8.61 25.52
C MET A 216 11.62 7.71 24.98
N ARG A 217 12.68 7.53 25.77
CA ARG A 217 13.83 6.67 25.41
C ARG A 217 13.54 5.18 25.56
N ASP A 218 12.79 4.82 26.60
CA ASP A 218 12.37 3.44 26.83
C ASP A 218 11.05 3.17 26.12
N MET A 219 11.12 2.30 25.11
CA MET A 219 10.00 1.96 24.26
C MET A 219 8.93 1.15 24.99
N ARG A 220 9.25 0.54 26.13
CA ARG A 220 8.27 -0.21 26.95
C ARG A 220 7.21 0.69 27.57
N HIS A 221 7.54 1.97 27.77
CA HIS A 221 6.67 2.93 28.43
C HIS A 221 5.85 3.78 27.45
N THR A 222 5.96 3.55 26.14
CA THR A 222 5.17 4.29 25.14
C THR A 222 3.92 3.52 24.74
N THR A 223 2.83 4.23 24.47
CA THR A 223 1.49 3.69 24.15
C THR A 223 1.31 3.24 22.70
N GLY A 224 2.28 3.53 21.83
CA GLY A 224 2.28 3.14 20.42
C GLY A 224 3.64 3.29 19.78
N HIS A 225 3.74 3.04 18.48
CA HIS A 225 5.01 3.20 17.78
C HIS A 225 5.45 4.68 17.77
N ILE A 226 6.75 4.88 17.81
CA ILE A 226 7.37 6.21 17.78
C ILE A 226 7.80 6.58 16.36
N SER A 227 8.13 5.59 15.54
CA SER A 227 8.49 5.75 14.13
C SER A 227 7.52 5.00 13.21
N ASP A 228 7.80 5.09 11.91
CA ASP A 228 7.18 4.31 10.85
C ASP A 228 7.14 2.80 11.14
N MET A 229 6.02 2.21 10.73
CA MET A 229 5.76 0.78 10.79
C MET A 229 6.15 0.11 9.48
N THR A 230 6.81 -1.04 9.58
CA THR A 230 7.42 -1.72 8.44
C THR A 230 6.71 -3.02 8.07
N CYS A 231 6.04 -3.66 9.02
CA CYS A 231 5.39 -4.95 8.84
C CYS A 231 4.35 -5.19 9.93
N GLY A 232 3.49 -6.19 9.73
CA GLY A 232 2.58 -6.67 10.74
C GLY A 232 1.67 -7.76 10.22
N GLY A 233 0.83 -8.30 11.08
CA GLY A 233 -0.06 -9.40 10.73
C GLY A 233 -0.97 -9.78 11.89
N TRP A 234 -2.07 -10.45 11.54
CA TRP A 234 -3.01 -10.98 12.53
C TRP A 234 -2.44 -12.19 13.26
N ASN A 235 -2.89 -12.42 14.48
CA ASN A 235 -2.73 -13.72 15.11
C ASN A 235 -3.59 -14.75 14.34
N PRO A 236 -3.02 -15.86 13.83
CA PRO A 236 -3.75 -16.82 13.00
C PRO A 236 -4.86 -17.57 13.74
N GLN A 237 -4.85 -17.59 15.08
CA GLN A 237 -5.82 -18.30 15.92
C GLN A 237 -6.85 -17.37 16.56
N ASP A 238 -6.61 -16.06 16.58
CA ASP A 238 -7.46 -15.09 17.28
C ASP A 238 -7.47 -13.73 16.57
N ASP A 239 -8.66 -13.28 16.22
CA ASP A 239 -8.90 -12.02 15.51
C ASP A 239 -8.93 -10.80 16.42
N THR A 240 -8.81 -10.98 17.73
CA THR A 240 -8.70 -9.85 18.66
C THR A 240 -7.28 -9.31 18.73
N MET A 241 -6.27 -10.06 18.28
CA MET A 241 -4.87 -9.70 18.42
C MET A 241 -4.15 -9.62 17.08
N PHE A 242 -3.30 -8.61 16.93
CA PHE A 242 -2.38 -8.48 15.80
C PHE A 242 -1.03 -7.94 16.27
N ILE A 243 -0.02 -8.15 15.45
CA ILE A 243 1.34 -7.65 15.69
C ILE A 243 1.74 -6.63 14.65
N THR A 244 2.58 -5.71 15.08
CA THR A 244 3.21 -4.72 14.21
C THR A 244 4.69 -4.60 14.55
N GLY A 245 5.52 -4.52 13.52
CA GLY A 245 6.95 -4.22 13.63
C GLY A 245 7.24 -2.84 13.07
N GLY A 246 8.18 -2.12 13.69
CA GLY A 246 8.53 -0.77 13.28
C GLY A 246 10.04 -0.49 13.26
N SER A 247 10.38 0.63 12.62
CA SER A 247 11.74 1.18 12.60
C SER A 247 12.21 1.64 13.99
N ASP A 248 11.32 1.72 14.98
CA ASP A 248 11.61 2.04 16.39
C ASP A 248 12.21 0.83 17.14
N SER A 249 12.50 -0.25 16.41
CA SER A 249 13.09 -1.48 16.92
C SER A 249 12.18 -2.24 17.88
N THR A 250 10.87 -2.05 17.74
CA THR A 250 9.87 -2.77 18.53
C THR A 250 8.94 -3.62 17.67
N VAL A 251 8.56 -4.76 18.25
CA VAL A 251 7.38 -5.50 17.83
C VAL A 251 6.32 -5.29 18.92
N ARG A 252 5.16 -4.77 18.53
CA ARG A 252 4.05 -4.51 19.44
C ARG A 252 2.92 -5.49 19.17
N ILE A 253 2.35 -6.01 20.24
CA ILE A 253 1.13 -6.83 20.19
C ILE A 253 -0.02 -5.94 20.62
N TRP A 254 -1.00 -5.83 19.76
CA TRP A 254 -2.20 -5.03 19.94
C TRP A 254 -3.40 -5.91 20.22
N ASP A 255 -4.36 -5.33 20.93
CA ASP A 255 -5.67 -5.92 21.18
C ASP A 255 -6.71 -4.95 20.60
N VAL A 256 -7.55 -5.44 19.68
CA VAL A 256 -8.59 -4.64 19.00
C VAL A 256 -9.57 -4.02 20.01
N GLY A 257 -9.79 -4.67 21.15
CA GLY A 257 -10.60 -4.13 22.25
C GLY A 257 -9.94 -2.97 23.01
N GLN A 258 -8.61 -2.84 22.94
CA GLN A 258 -7.82 -1.84 23.66
C GLN A 258 -7.09 -0.90 22.70
N LYS A 259 -7.80 0.13 22.24
CA LYS A 259 -7.28 1.10 21.24
C LYS A 259 -6.22 2.06 21.78
N THR A 260 -6.22 2.31 23.10
CA THR A 260 -5.40 3.38 23.71
C THR A 260 -3.97 2.97 24.06
N LYS A 261 -3.69 1.66 24.11
CA LYS A 261 -2.38 1.11 24.45
C LYS A 261 -2.20 -0.26 23.81
N GLN A 262 -0.96 -0.59 23.47
CA GLN A 262 -0.61 -1.96 23.13
C GLN A 262 -0.70 -2.88 24.35
N LYS A 263 -0.96 -4.17 24.11
CA LYS A 263 -1.02 -5.21 25.14
C LYS A 263 0.38 -5.56 25.66
N SER A 264 1.35 -5.69 24.75
CA SER A 264 2.74 -5.97 25.10
C SER A 264 3.71 -5.40 24.08
N VAL A 265 4.93 -5.11 24.55
CA VAL A 265 6.03 -4.56 23.74
C VAL A 265 7.22 -5.50 23.80
N ILE A 266 7.70 -5.90 22.64
CA ILE A 266 8.96 -6.61 22.46
C ILE A 266 9.97 -5.59 21.92
N VAL A 267 11.08 -5.40 22.64
CA VAL A 267 12.17 -4.53 22.18
C VAL A 267 13.26 -5.41 21.58
N VAL A 268 13.48 -5.29 20.28
CA VAL A 268 14.47 -6.07 19.54
C VAL A 268 15.84 -5.42 19.72
N ARG A 269 16.79 -6.22 20.23
CA ARG A 269 18.17 -5.78 20.46
C ARG A 269 19.11 -6.73 19.75
N SER A 270 20.01 -6.15 18.96
CA SER A 270 21.11 -6.85 18.33
C SER A 270 22.05 -7.43 19.38
N LYS A 271 22.46 -8.69 19.24
CA LYS A 271 23.47 -9.27 20.15
C LYS A 271 24.88 -8.77 19.85
N ASP A 272 25.19 -8.45 18.59
CA ASP A 272 26.54 -8.09 18.17
C ASP A 272 27.02 -6.77 18.77
N ARG A 273 26.10 -5.84 19.04
CA ARG A 273 26.42 -4.52 19.63
C ARG A 273 25.59 -4.18 20.87
N GLY A 274 24.62 -5.01 21.26
CA GLY A 274 23.63 -4.69 22.30
C GLY A 274 22.67 -3.54 21.92
N THR A 275 22.81 -2.99 20.72
CA THR A 275 22.05 -1.84 20.21
C THR A 275 20.68 -2.27 19.70
N LYS A 276 19.77 -1.30 19.58
CA LYS A 276 18.46 -1.50 18.95
C LYS A 276 18.63 -1.68 17.43
N THR A 277 17.84 -2.57 16.82
CA THR A 277 17.84 -2.85 15.37
C THR A 277 16.42 -2.72 14.83
N LYS A 278 16.27 -2.07 13.66
CA LYS A 278 14.96 -1.86 13.03
C LYS A 278 14.36 -3.20 12.66
N VAL A 279 13.06 -3.37 12.89
CA VAL A 279 12.35 -4.59 12.48
C VAL A 279 11.94 -4.45 11.02
N THR A 280 12.26 -5.42 10.17
CA THR A 280 11.96 -5.36 8.72
C THR A 280 10.79 -6.24 8.32
N ALA A 281 10.69 -7.43 8.92
CA ALA A 281 9.61 -8.38 8.74
C ALA A 281 9.26 -9.04 10.07
N THR A 282 8.01 -9.46 10.24
CA THR A 282 7.53 -10.13 11.44
C THR A 282 6.35 -11.02 11.10
N THR A 283 6.28 -12.19 11.72
CA THR A 283 5.17 -13.14 11.50
C THR A 283 4.89 -13.98 12.75
N TYR A 284 3.67 -14.49 12.85
CA TYR A 284 3.29 -15.52 13.81
C TYR A 284 3.56 -16.91 13.22
N THR A 285 3.87 -17.87 14.09
CA THR A 285 3.71 -19.28 13.72
C THR A 285 2.21 -19.61 13.56
N PRO A 286 1.80 -20.55 12.69
CA PRO A 286 0.40 -20.89 12.47
C PRO A 286 -0.35 -21.33 13.73
N ASP A 287 0.37 -21.88 14.72
CA ASP A 287 -0.15 -22.25 16.05
C ASP A 287 -0.21 -21.07 17.05
N ALA A 288 0.22 -19.87 16.64
CA ALA A 288 0.34 -18.64 17.41
C ALA A 288 1.22 -18.73 18.68
N ARG A 289 2.03 -19.79 18.82
CA ARG A 289 2.87 -20.00 20.01
C ARG A 289 4.19 -19.25 19.99
N SER A 290 4.63 -18.83 18.80
CA SER A 290 5.85 -18.07 18.63
C SER A 290 5.66 -16.89 17.70
N ILE A 291 6.44 -15.84 17.95
CA ILE A 291 6.57 -14.66 17.09
C ILE A 291 7.99 -14.66 16.56
N VAL A 292 8.14 -14.53 15.24
CA VAL A 292 9.42 -14.42 14.56
C VAL A 292 9.55 -13.00 14.02
N ALA A 293 10.69 -12.35 14.26
CA ALA A 293 11.01 -11.06 13.66
C ALA A 293 12.39 -11.07 13.02
N ALA A 294 12.52 -10.38 11.90
CA ALA A 294 13.78 -10.09 11.26
C ALA A 294 14.24 -8.66 11.61
N GLY A 295 15.51 -8.52 11.95
CA GLY A 295 16.14 -7.23 12.17
C GLY A 295 16.97 -6.79 10.97
N HIS A 296 17.13 -5.47 10.81
CA HIS A 296 17.99 -4.85 9.80
C HIS A 296 19.48 -5.27 9.92
N ASP A 297 19.88 -5.80 11.07
CA ASP A 297 21.21 -6.37 11.32
C ASP A 297 21.43 -7.73 10.65
N GLY A 298 20.44 -8.27 9.94
CA GLY A 298 20.53 -9.57 9.26
C GLY A 298 20.21 -10.76 10.17
N ALA A 299 19.74 -10.49 11.40
CA ALA A 299 19.44 -11.50 12.40
C ALA A 299 17.94 -11.86 12.43
N LEU A 300 17.65 -13.11 12.78
CA LEU A 300 16.30 -13.61 13.08
C LEU A 300 16.14 -13.81 14.58
N TYR A 301 15.02 -13.33 15.11
CA TYR A 301 14.67 -13.39 16.52
C TYR A 301 13.35 -14.11 16.70
N VAL A 302 13.29 -15.03 17.67
CA VAL A 302 12.07 -15.76 18.00
C VAL A 302 11.72 -15.53 19.45
N TRP A 303 10.45 -15.26 19.73
CA TRP A 303 9.89 -15.19 21.08
C TRP A 303 8.74 -16.18 21.21
N SER A 304 8.61 -16.79 22.38
CA SER A 304 7.40 -17.53 22.72
C SER A 304 6.30 -16.57 23.18
N THR A 305 5.09 -16.73 22.66
CA THR A 305 3.91 -15.93 23.03
C THR A 305 3.49 -16.15 24.50
N SER A 306 3.82 -17.30 25.09
CA SER A 306 3.54 -17.61 26.50
C SER A 306 4.66 -17.16 27.47
N GLY A 307 5.82 -16.75 26.94
CA GLY A 307 6.99 -16.42 27.73
C GLY A 307 7.06 -14.95 28.14
N ASN A 308 8.13 -14.60 28.86
CA ASN A 308 8.49 -13.20 29.04
C ASN A 308 9.20 -12.68 27.77
N TYR A 309 8.63 -11.66 27.14
CA TYR A 309 9.18 -10.96 25.97
C TYR A 309 10.52 -10.23 26.21
N ALA A 310 11.09 -10.29 27.41
CA ALA A 310 12.34 -9.63 27.76
C ALA A 310 13.54 -10.12 26.95
N ARG A 311 13.57 -11.40 26.55
CA ARG A 311 14.62 -11.99 25.72
C ARG A 311 14.02 -12.94 24.68
N PRO A 312 14.63 -13.04 23.50
CA PRO A 312 14.23 -14.04 22.52
C PRO A 312 14.52 -15.45 23.06
N SER A 313 13.64 -16.41 22.75
CA SER A 313 13.84 -17.83 23.02
C SER A 313 14.91 -18.43 22.11
N ALA A 314 14.99 -17.96 20.86
CA ALA A 314 16.03 -18.33 19.91
C ALA A 314 16.47 -17.12 19.07
N THR A 315 17.72 -17.12 18.61
CA THR A 315 18.26 -16.05 17.76
C THR A 315 19.32 -16.62 16.83
N VAL A 316 19.25 -16.23 15.55
CA VAL A 316 20.28 -16.50 14.54
C VAL A 316 20.86 -15.16 14.11
N LEU A 317 22.14 -14.90 14.40
CA LEU A 317 22.74 -13.59 14.18
C LEU A 317 23.14 -13.34 12.73
N GLN A 318 23.62 -14.38 12.05
CA GLN A 318 24.05 -14.33 10.66
C GLN A 318 23.05 -15.08 9.78
N ALA A 319 21.76 -14.75 9.91
CA ALA A 319 20.76 -15.36 9.04
C ALA A 319 20.92 -14.86 7.61
N HIS A 320 21.13 -13.56 7.45
CA HIS A 320 21.47 -12.89 6.19
C HIS A 320 22.70 -11.99 6.37
N ALA A 321 23.25 -11.50 5.26
CA ALA A 321 24.38 -10.56 5.31
C ALA A 321 24.01 -9.29 6.11
N HIS A 322 24.99 -8.74 6.84
CA HIS A 322 24.76 -7.57 7.70
C HIS A 322 24.29 -6.37 6.87
N GLY A 323 23.15 -5.77 7.24
CA GLY A 323 22.52 -4.68 6.50
C GLY A 323 21.64 -5.14 5.33
N GLN A 324 21.63 -6.44 5.03
CA GLN A 324 20.77 -7.07 4.02
C GLN A 324 19.77 -8.00 4.72
N SER A 325 18.88 -7.43 5.50
CA SER A 325 17.93 -8.18 6.33
C SER A 325 16.88 -8.95 5.52
N ALA A 326 16.15 -9.82 6.22
CA ALA A 326 15.01 -10.49 5.59
C ALA A 326 13.89 -9.48 5.27
N THR A 327 13.44 -9.49 4.01
CA THR A 327 12.32 -8.68 3.48
C THR A 327 10.98 -9.30 3.81
N SER A 328 10.90 -10.64 3.83
CA SER A 328 9.70 -11.39 4.21
C SER A 328 10.04 -12.66 5.00
N LEU A 329 9.08 -13.09 5.81
CA LEU A 329 9.11 -14.30 6.62
C LEU A 329 7.80 -15.06 6.46
N ALA A 330 7.89 -16.34 6.12
CA ALA A 330 6.73 -17.24 6.07
C ALA A 330 7.02 -18.50 6.89
N VAL A 331 6.01 -18.98 7.61
CA VAL A 331 6.11 -20.23 8.36
C VAL A 331 5.22 -21.26 7.69
N ALA A 332 5.73 -22.47 7.53
CA ALA A 332 4.99 -23.57 6.94
C ALA A 332 3.81 -24.00 7.80
N PRO A 333 2.77 -24.62 7.20
CA PRO A 333 1.62 -25.15 7.94
C PRO A 333 2.00 -26.16 9.03
N ASP A 334 3.18 -26.76 8.92
CA ASP A 334 3.74 -27.68 9.91
C ASP A 334 4.13 -27.00 11.25
N GLY A 335 4.26 -25.67 11.26
CA GLY A 335 4.56 -24.84 12.42
C GLY A 335 6.03 -24.78 12.84
N TRP A 336 6.94 -25.50 12.17
CA TRP A 336 8.36 -25.55 12.51
C TRP A 336 9.29 -25.17 11.37
N THR A 337 8.85 -25.20 10.11
CA THR A 337 9.68 -24.77 8.98
C THR A 337 9.47 -23.27 8.74
N LEU A 338 10.54 -22.48 8.86
CA LEU A 338 10.54 -21.03 8.63
C LEU A 338 11.30 -20.73 7.34
N LEU A 339 10.71 -19.90 6.48
CA LEU A 339 11.35 -19.33 5.31
C LEU A 339 11.76 -17.89 5.60
N SER A 340 12.95 -17.53 5.15
CA SER A 340 13.39 -16.14 5.12
C SER A 340 13.86 -15.75 3.71
N ARG A 341 13.29 -14.65 3.20
CA ARG A 341 13.73 -14.00 1.97
C ARG A 341 14.63 -12.85 2.34
N GLY A 342 15.86 -12.84 1.84
CA GLY A 342 16.84 -11.79 2.13
C GLY A 342 16.90 -10.69 1.08
N ALA A 343 17.33 -9.51 1.50
CA ALA A 343 17.84 -8.47 0.60
C ALA A 343 19.22 -8.84 0.00
N ASP A 344 19.85 -9.91 0.49
CA ASP A 344 21.08 -10.50 -0.05
C ASP A 344 20.83 -11.49 -1.21
N ASP A 345 19.67 -11.39 -1.86
CA ASP A 345 19.24 -12.26 -2.97
C ASP A 345 19.11 -13.75 -2.63
N THR A 346 19.08 -14.10 -1.34
CA THR A 346 18.96 -15.48 -0.88
C THR A 346 17.55 -15.84 -0.40
N VAL A 347 17.19 -17.12 -0.52
CA VAL A 347 16.07 -17.75 0.18
C VAL A 347 16.64 -18.83 1.08
N LYS A 348 16.27 -18.81 2.36
CA LYS A 348 16.76 -19.79 3.34
C LYS A 348 15.61 -20.47 4.06
N VAL A 349 15.76 -21.77 4.26
CA VAL A 349 14.83 -22.62 5.03
C VAL A 349 15.46 -22.90 6.38
N TRP A 350 14.68 -22.74 7.45
CA TRP A 350 15.11 -22.91 8.83
C TRP A 350 14.18 -23.88 9.57
N ASP A 351 14.73 -24.69 10.47
CA ASP A 351 13.93 -25.44 11.44
C ASP A 351 13.87 -24.65 12.77
N LEU A 352 12.68 -24.21 13.17
CA LEU A 352 12.43 -23.47 14.41
C LEU A 352 12.84 -24.23 15.67
N ARG A 353 12.88 -25.57 15.63
CA ARG A 353 13.34 -26.42 16.75
C ARG A 353 14.86 -26.39 16.87
N GLN A 354 15.55 -26.12 15.76
CA GLN A 354 17.02 -26.10 15.66
C GLN A 354 17.50 -24.87 14.87
N LEU A 355 17.22 -23.67 15.41
CA LEU A 355 17.65 -22.38 14.83
C LEU A 355 19.14 -22.10 15.07
N ARG A 356 20.02 -22.81 14.36
CA ARG A 356 21.47 -22.53 14.34
C ARG A 356 21.99 -22.26 12.94
N THR A 357 21.67 -23.16 12.02
CA THR A 357 22.08 -23.11 10.62
C THR A 357 20.86 -23.28 9.73
N PRO A 358 20.84 -22.68 8.53
CA PRO A 358 19.78 -22.95 7.58
C PRO A 358 19.86 -24.43 7.18
N VAL A 359 18.70 -25.05 6.99
CA VAL A 359 18.59 -26.43 6.50
C VAL A 359 19.03 -26.46 5.04
N VAL A 360 18.53 -25.50 4.26
CA VAL A 360 18.85 -25.32 2.84
C VAL A 360 18.90 -23.82 2.56
N GLN A 361 19.81 -23.42 1.68
CA GLN A 361 19.95 -22.06 1.20
C GLN A 361 20.06 -22.07 -0.32
N ARG A 362 19.41 -21.09 -0.97
CA ARG A 362 19.51 -20.84 -2.40
C ARG A 362 19.86 -19.38 -2.64
N ASP A 363 20.91 -19.18 -3.42
CA ASP A 363 21.40 -17.86 -3.83
C ASP A 363 20.99 -17.56 -5.28
N GLY A 364 21.27 -16.35 -5.78
CA GLY A 364 21.04 -16.01 -7.20
C GLY A 364 19.58 -15.76 -7.54
N LEU A 365 18.79 -15.26 -6.59
CA LEU A 365 17.43 -14.78 -6.82
C LEU A 365 17.42 -13.26 -6.59
N PRO A 366 17.63 -12.43 -7.63
CA PRO A 366 17.70 -10.98 -7.49
C PRO A 366 16.50 -10.36 -6.78
N ASN A 367 16.78 -9.49 -5.83
CA ASN A 367 15.81 -8.76 -5.04
C ASN A 367 15.78 -7.28 -5.48
N GLY A 368 14.60 -6.79 -5.87
CA GLY A 368 14.40 -5.44 -6.39
C GLY A 368 13.61 -4.52 -5.46
N SER A 369 13.15 -5.03 -4.32
CA SER A 369 12.39 -4.27 -3.32
C SER A 369 12.62 -4.81 -1.92
N ASP A 370 12.65 -3.90 -0.96
CA ASP A 370 12.64 -4.18 0.49
C ASP A 370 11.43 -5.00 0.97
N LYS A 371 10.42 -5.20 0.11
CA LYS A 371 9.16 -5.90 0.38
C LYS A 371 8.93 -7.12 -0.49
N THR A 372 9.97 -7.68 -1.10
CA THR A 372 9.84 -8.94 -1.84
C THR A 372 9.41 -10.09 -0.93
N ASP A 373 8.37 -10.78 -1.35
CA ASP A 373 7.69 -11.78 -0.54
C ASP A 373 8.17 -13.21 -0.81
N VAL A 374 8.01 -14.07 0.19
CA VAL A 374 8.18 -15.52 0.09
C VAL A 374 6.98 -16.20 0.73
N LEU A 375 6.42 -17.16 0.03
CA LEU A 375 5.23 -17.89 0.48
C LEU A 375 5.41 -19.38 0.32
N LEU A 376 4.61 -20.13 1.06
CA LEU A 376 4.46 -21.55 0.88
C LEU A 376 3.15 -21.86 0.18
N SER A 377 3.21 -22.91 -0.64
CA SER A 377 2.02 -23.61 -1.10
C SER A 377 1.17 -24.04 0.10
N PRO A 378 -0.17 -24.06 -0.06
CA PRO A 378 -1.07 -24.55 0.98
C PRO A 378 -0.75 -25.98 1.43
N ASP A 379 -0.20 -26.79 0.53
CA ASP A 379 0.21 -28.18 0.77
C ASP A 379 1.62 -28.29 1.41
N GLY A 380 2.37 -27.18 1.47
CA GLY A 380 3.69 -27.12 2.08
C GLY A 380 4.82 -27.76 1.28
N GLN A 381 4.60 -28.11 0.00
CA GLN A 381 5.60 -28.76 -0.87
C GLN A 381 6.41 -27.76 -1.70
N HIS A 382 5.79 -26.66 -2.13
CA HIS A 382 6.43 -25.65 -2.96
C HIS A 382 6.54 -24.31 -2.24
N ILE A 383 7.60 -23.58 -2.57
CA ILE A 383 7.86 -22.18 -2.18
C ILE A 383 7.63 -21.31 -3.40
N LEU A 384 6.98 -20.18 -3.19
CA LEU A 384 6.76 -19.15 -4.18
C LEU A 384 7.56 -17.92 -3.77
N THR A 385 8.42 -17.40 -4.65
CA THR A 385 9.19 -16.17 -4.38
C THR A 385 9.21 -15.26 -5.60
N GLY A 386 9.20 -13.95 -5.34
CA GLY A 386 9.37 -12.93 -6.37
C GLY A 386 10.84 -12.77 -6.72
N VAL A 387 11.12 -12.67 -8.02
CA VAL A 387 12.42 -12.32 -8.57
C VAL A 387 12.28 -11.00 -9.32
N ALA A 388 13.19 -10.09 -9.04
CA ALA A 388 13.17 -8.79 -9.69
C ALA A 388 13.68 -8.86 -11.12
N ALA A 389 13.13 -7.97 -11.96
CA ALA A 389 13.73 -7.62 -13.23
C ALA A 389 15.09 -6.95 -12.94
N VAL A 390 16.13 -7.44 -13.60
CA VAL A 390 17.47 -6.87 -13.55
C VAL A 390 17.63 -6.01 -14.80
N PRO A 391 17.72 -4.67 -14.67
CA PRO A 391 18.15 -3.81 -15.77
C PRO A 391 19.60 -4.17 -16.14
N GLU A 392 19.93 -4.17 -17.43
CA GLU A 392 21.24 -4.60 -17.91
C GLU A 392 22.38 -3.84 -17.21
N GLY A 393 23.31 -4.57 -16.59
CA GLY A 393 24.44 -4.02 -15.82
C GLY A 393 24.76 -4.72 -14.50
N SER A 394 23.95 -5.67 -14.02
CA SER A 394 24.30 -6.50 -12.84
C SER A 394 24.89 -7.87 -13.24
N SER A 395 25.77 -8.41 -12.40
CA SER A 395 26.69 -9.54 -12.63
C SER A 395 26.08 -10.93 -12.93
N SER A 396 24.79 -11.05 -13.23
CA SER A 396 24.18 -12.32 -13.65
C SER A 396 23.82 -12.32 -15.14
N LEU A 397 24.87 -12.43 -15.96
CA LEU A 397 24.87 -12.20 -17.41
C LEU A 397 24.48 -13.44 -18.26
N HIS A 398 23.53 -14.30 -17.85
CA HIS A 398 23.28 -15.52 -18.63
C HIS A 398 21.84 -15.92 -18.98
N ASP A 399 20.82 -15.27 -18.43
CA ASP A 399 19.43 -15.59 -18.81
C ASP A 399 18.77 -14.43 -19.58
N PRO A 400 18.30 -14.65 -20.84
CA PRO A 400 17.51 -13.68 -21.60
C PRO A 400 16.28 -13.19 -20.81
N HIS A 401 15.78 -14.00 -19.87
CA HIS A 401 14.64 -13.67 -19.05
C HIS A 401 14.92 -12.72 -17.87
N SER A 402 16.19 -12.36 -17.63
CA SER A 402 16.61 -11.47 -16.54
C SER A 402 15.98 -10.06 -16.64
N ARG A 403 15.57 -9.64 -17.85
CA ARG A 403 14.88 -8.36 -18.09
C ARG A 403 13.46 -8.30 -17.51
N TRP A 404 12.81 -9.44 -17.25
CA TRP A 404 11.45 -9.48 -16.73
C TRP A 404 11.44 -9.85 -15.25
N GLY A 405 10.48 -9.32 -14.50
CA GLY A 405 10.15 -9.80 -13.17
C GLY A 405 9.56 -11.20 -13.27
N GLN A 406 10.09 -12.12 -12.48
CA GLN A 406 9.71 -13.52 -12.52
C GLN A 406 9.12 -13.97 -11.19
N LEU A 407 8.29 -14.99 -11.27
CA LEU A 407 7.80 -15.76 -10.14
C LEU A 407 8.53 -17.10 -10.16
N ALA A 408 9.33 -17.34 -9.12
CA ALA A 408 10.08 -18.56 -8.95
C ALA A 408 9.32 -19.53 -8.06
N VAL A 409 9.08 -20.74 -8.58
CA VAL A 409 8.54 -21.87 -7.83
C VAL A 409 9.70 -22.79 -7.47
N LEU A 410 9.96 -22.92 -6.18
CA LEU A 410 11.04 -23.76 -5.65
C LEU A 410 10.44 -24.94 -4.87
N ASP A 411 11.15 -26.06 -4.84
CA ASP A 411 10.84 -27.14 -3.91
C ASP A 411 11.31 -26.80 -2.48
N VAL A 412 10.52 -27.16 -1.46
CA VAL A 412 10.82 -26.82 -0.05
C VAL A 412 12.06 -27.56 0.46
N HIS A 413 12.26 -28.82 0.05
CA HIS A 413 13.32 -29.67 0.61
C HIS A 413 14.69 -29.44 -0.04
N THR A 414 14.71 -29.08 -1.32
CA THR A 414 15.95 -28.93 -2.09
C THR A 414 16.25 -27.49 -2.48
N LEU A 415 15.25 -26.60 -2.43
CA LEU A 415 15.28 -25.27 -3.05
C LEU A 415 15.69 -25.29 -4.53
N SER A 416 15.53 -26.43 -5.22
CA SER A 416 15.69 -26.48 -6.67
C SER A 416 14.54 -25.74 -7.33
N THR A 417 14.86 -24.99 -8.38
CA THR A 417 13.86 -24.31 -9.18
C THR A 417 13.04 -25.34 -9.96
N THR A 418 11.78 -25.54 -9.54
CA THR A 418 10.82 -26.41 -10.24
C THR A 418 10.33 -25.71 -11.51
N TYR A 419 9.98 -24.43 -11.39
CA TYR A 419 9.43 -23.64 -12.49
C TYR A 419 9.72 -22.15 -12.30
N MET A 420 9.95 -21.45 -13.41
CA MET A 420 10.08 -19.98 -13.44
C MET A 420 9.03 -19.42 -14.38
N HIS A 421 8.19 -18.52 -13.88
CA HIS A 421 7.13 -17.88 -14.64
C HIS A 421 7.45 -16.39 -14.85
N THR A 422 7.51 -15.92 -16.09
CA THR A 422 7.69 -14.49 -16.40
C THR A 422 6.37 -13.73 -16.20
N VAL A 423 6.36 -12.69 -15.36
CA VAL A 423 5.14 -11.95 -15.00
C VAL A 423 4.98 -10.68 -15.83
N SER A 424 5.99 -9.81 -15.80
CA SER A 424 5.97 -8.47 -16.39
C SER A 424 7.41 -7.97 -16.59
N GLU A 425 7.63 -6.90 -17.36
CA GLU A 425 8.93 -6.21 -17.45
C GLU A 425 9.34 -5.56 -16.13
N SER A 426 8.40 -5.40 -15.20
CA SER A 426 8.65 -4.84 -13.88
C SER A 426 8.84 -5.92 -12.81
N SER A 427 9.62 -5.59 -11.77
CA SER A 427 9.90 -6.50 -10.65
C SER A 427 8.64 -6.89 -9.87
N VAL A 428 8.53 -8.17 -9.49
CA VAL A 428 7.48 -8.67 -8.60
C VAL A 428 7.81 -8.28 -7.15
N ILE A 429 6.82 -7.79 -6.41
CA ILE A 429 6.99 -7.33 -5.02
C ILE A 429 6.27 -8.29 -4.06
N ARG A 430 4.94 -8.28 -4.02
CA ARG A 430 4.15 -9.15 -3.14
C ARG A 430 3.55 -10.31 -3.86
N LEU A 431 3.41 -11.39 -3.11
CA LEU A 431 2.75 -12.59 -3.56
C LEU A 431 1.60 -12.89 -2.58
N ALA A 432 0.60 -13.64 -3.03
CA ALA A 432 -0.38 -14.25 -2.13
C ALA A 432 -0.96 -15.50 -2.80
N TRP A 433 -0.94 -16.64 -2.10
CA TRP A 433 -1.57 -17.87 -2.57
C TRP A 433 -2.75 -18.19 -1.67
N HIS A 434 -3.95 -18.26 -2.24
CA HIS A 434 -5.13 -18.59 -1.45
C HIS A 434 -5.14 -20.09 -1.05
N PRO A 435 -5.42 -20.44 0.22
CA PRO A 435 -5.29 -21.81 0.71
C PRO A 435 -6.39 -22.77 0.26
N ARG A 436 -7.55 -22.27 -0.18
CA ARG A 436 -8.69 -23.12 -0.60
C ARG A 436 -9.04 -23.02 -2.08
N ILE A 437 -8.55 -21.97 -2.73
CA ILE A 437 -8.83 -21.69 -4.14
C ILE A 437 -7.48 -21.72 -4.79
N ASN A 438 -7.35 -22.48 -5.86
CA ASN A 438 -6.10 -22.58 -6.57
C ASN A 438 -5.84 -21.32 -7.40
N GLN A 439 -5.49 -20.23 -6.71
CA GLN A 439 -5.23 -18.91 -7.27
C GLN A 439 -4.00 -18.30 -6.59
N VAL A 440 -3.10 -17.77 -7.41
CA VAL A 440 -1.89 -17.06 -6.99
C VAL A 440 -1.97 -15.63 -7.49
N PHE A 441 -1.64 -14.70 -6.61
CA PHE A 441 -1.65 -13.27 -6.89
C PHE A 441 -0.21 -12.79 -6.83
N ALA A 442 0.21 -12.03 -7.83
CA ALA A 442 1.53 -11.43 -7.90
C ALA A 442 1.42 -9.93 -8.19
N SER A 443 1.92 -9.11 -7.28
CA SER A 443 1.95 -7.66 -7.44
C SER A 443 3.25 -7.21 -8.10
N THR A 444 3.15 -6.17 -8.92
CA THR A 444 4.30 -5.64 -9.67
C THR A 444 4.62 -4.20 -9.27
N ARG A 445 5.86 -3.79 -9.55
CA ARG A 445 6.30 -2.40 -9.37
C ARG A 445 5.59 -1.42 -10.30
N ALA A 446 5.05 -1.89 -11.43
CA ALA A 446 4.31 -1.06 -12.38
C ALA A 446 2.88 -0.68 -11.93
N GLY A 447 2.39 -1.20 -10.80
CA GLY A 447 1.03 -0.92 -10.33
C GLY A 447 -0.02 -1.96 -10.75
N ALA A 448 0.39 -3.03 -11.42
CA ALA A 448 -0.48 -4.13 -11.80
C ALA A 448 -0.44 -5.27 -10.77
N VAL A 449 -1.59 -5.90 -10.53
CA VAL A 449 -1.67 -7.18 -9.82
C VAL A 449 -2.13 -8.27 -10.79
N HIS A 450 -1.28 -9.26 -10.99
CA HIS A 450 -1.54 -10.42 -11.83
C HIS A 450 -2.18 -11.51 -10.99
N VAL A 451 -3.34 -12.01 -11.42
CA VAL A 451 -4.04 -13.13 -10.80
C VAL A 451 -3.91 -14.34 -11.70
N TYR A 452 -3.16 -15.33 -11.25
CA TYR A 452 -2.97 -16.60 -11.92
C TYR A 452 -3.95 -17.63 -11.38
N TYR A 453 -4.59 -18.35 -12.28
CA TYR A 453 -5.58 -19.38 -11.95
C TYR A 453 -5.51 -20.53 -12.96
N ASP A 454 -5.98 -21.69 -12.52
CA ASP A 454 -6.27 -22.80 -13.43
C ASP A 454 -7.72 -22.75 -13.92
N ARG A 455 -7.96 -22.83 -15.23
CA ARG A 455 -9.33 -22.82 -15.79
C ARG A 455 -10.20 -23.97 -15.28
N HIS A 456 -9.59 -25.12 -14.96
CA HIS A 456 -10.31 -26.31 -14.54
C HIS A 456 -10.26 -26.54 -13.03
N ALA A 457 -9.10 -26.43 -12.40
CA ALA A 457 -8.97 -26.68 -10.96
C ALA A 457 -9.40 -25.49 -10.09
N SER A 458 -9.25 -24.24 -10.57
CA SER A 458 -9.65 -23.07 -9.78
C SER A 458 -11.16 -22.90 -9.76
N GLN A 459 -11.70 -22.64 -8.58
CA GLN A 459 -13.12 -22.34 -8.37
C GLN A 459 -13.30 -20.98 -7.70
N ARG A 460 -14.37 -20.25 -8.05
CA ARG A 460 -14.71 -18.94 -7.44
C ARG A 460 -13.59 -17.90 -7.63
N GLY A 461 -13.57 -16.86 -6.79
CA GLY A 461 -12.61 -15.76 -6.89
C GLY A 461 -12.65 -15.12 -8.26
N ALA A 462 -11.49 -14.92 -8.89
CA ALA A 462 -11.36 -14.24 -10.17
C ALA A 462 -12.20 -14.82 -11.33
N MET A 463 -12.51 -16.12 -11.30
CA MET A 463 -13.38 -16.77 -12.29
C MET A 463 -14.81 -16.18 -12.30
N LEU A 464 -15.29 -15.66 -11.16
CA LEU A 464 -16.62 -15.04 -11.07
C LEU A 464 -16.69 -13.71 -11.83
N ALA A 465 -15.59 -12.95 -11.86
CA ALA A 465 -15.52 -11.70 -12.60
C ALA A 465 -15.53 -11.95 -14.11
N LEU A 466 -14.83 -12.99 -14.58
CA LEU A 466 -14.80 -13.37 -16.00
C LEU A 466 -16.14 -13.85 -16.55
N ALA A 467 -16.95 -14.52 -15.73
CA ALA A 467 -18.27 -14.98 -16.14
C ALA A 467 -19.25 -13.82 -16.40
N LYS A 468 -18.97 -12.63 -15.88
CA LYS A 468 -19.85 -11.47 -15.97
C LYS A 468 -19.37 -10.52 -17.05
N ARG A 469 -20.17 -10.38 -18.10
CA ARG A 469 -19.90 -9.40 -19.15
C ARG A 469 -19.91 -7.97 -18.58
N ALA A 470 -18.89 -7.21 -18.96
CA ALA A 470 -18.84 -5.77 -18.82
C ALA A 470 -20.14 -5.10 -19.27
N ARG A 471 -20.66 -4.18 -18.44
CA ARG A 471 -21.78 -3.34 -18.86
C ARG A 471 -21.21 -2.23 -19.74
N SER A 472 -21.56 -2.24 -21.02
CA SER A 472 -21.28 -1.08 -21.88
C SER A 472 -22.01 0.13 -21.29
N ARG A 473 -21.26 1.12 -20.81
CA ARG A 473 -21.83 2.41 -20.44
C ARG A 473 -21.92 3.21 -21.73
N ALA A 474 -23.07 3.16 -22.38
CA ALA A 474 -23.40 4.18 -23.36
C ALA A 474 -23.43 5.53 -22.62
N ASN A 475 -22.67 6.51 -23.11
CA ASN A 475 -22.83 7.88 -22.62
C ASN A 475 -24.26 8.31 -22.94
N PRO A 476 -25.05 8.82 -21.98
CA PRO A 476 -26.41 9.28 -22.23
C PRO A 476 -26.48 10.37 -23.32
N TYR A 477 -25.37 11.07 -23.55
CA TYR A 477 -25.25 12.18 -24.49
C TYR A 477 -24.75 11.78 -25.89
N THR A 478 -24.23 10.57 -26.06
CA THR A 478 -23.75 10.06 -27.36
C THR A 478 -24.37 8.70 -27.70
N ALA A 479 -25.39 8.27 -26.94
CA ALA A 479 -26.18 7.12 -27.30
C ALA A 479 -27.01 7.51 -28.53
N ASP A 480 -26.76 6.86 -29.66
CA ASP A 480 -27.63 6.98 -30.82
C ASP A 480 -29.05 6.55 -30.39
N PRO A 481 -30.08 7.40 -30.58
CA PRO A 481 -31.45 7.07 -30.20
C PRO A 481 -32.00 5.80 -30.86
N SER A 482 -31.35 5.31 -31.92
CA SER A 482 -31.68 4.07 -32.62
C SER A 482 -31.20 2.80 -31.93
N GLU A 483 -30.24 2.88 -31.00
CA GLU A 483 -29.74 1.74 -30.23
C GLU A 483 -30.42 1.59 -28.85
N ILE A 484 -31.19 2.60 -28.44
CA ILE A 484 -32.03 2.54 -27.24
C ILE A 484 -33.27 1.73 -27.60
N ASP A 485 -33.56 0.67 -26.84
CA ASP A 485 -34.78 -0.11 -26.99
C ASP A 485 -35.98 0.84 -27.12
N PRO A 486 -36.70 0.87 -28.27
CA PRO A 486 -37.81 1.81 -28.49
C PRO A 486 -38.99 1.55 -27.55
N TYR A 487 -38.92 0.48 -26.76
CA TYR A 487 -39.91 0.09 -25.76
C TYR A 487 -39.53 0.46 -24.31
N ALA A 488 -38.37 1.08 -24.07
CA ALA A 488 -37.93 1.42 -22.71
C ALA A 488 -38.74 2.58 -22.09
N ASP A 489 -39.27 3.49 -22.91
CA ASP A 489 -39.97 4.70 -22.48
C ASP A 489 -41.50 4.66 -22.67
N VAL A 490 -42.06 3.55 -23.19
CA VAL A 490 -43.52 3.41 -23.18
C VAL A 490 -43.98 3.10 -21.76
N PRO A 491 -44.84 3.94 -21.15
CA PRO A 491 -45.50 3.55 -19.91
C PRO A 491 -46.25 2.26 -20.20
N ILE A 492 -45.92 1.20 -19.45
CA ILE A 492 -46.60 -0.09 -19.54
C ILE A 492 -48.08 0.17 -19.23
N MET A 493 -48.89 0.34 -20.27
CA MET A 493 -50.34 0.29 -20.14
C MET A 493 -50.66 -1.17 -19.87
N ILE A 494 -50.90 -1.49 -18.61
CA ILE A 494 -51.44 -2.79 -18.20
C ILE A 494 -52.89 -2.81 -18.70
N PRO A 495 -53.25 -3.67 -19.68
CA PRO A 495 -54.65 -3.90 -19.98
C PRO A 495 -55.29 -4.54 -18.75
N GLU A 496 -56.36 -3.94 -18.22
CA GLU A 496 -57.24 -4.65 -17.30
C GLU A 496 -57.91 -5.79 -18.09
N GLU A 497 -57.97 -6.98 -17.47
CA GLU A 497 -58.51 -8.25 -18.01
C GLU A 497 -57.45 -9.04 -18.82
N GLU A 498 -57.02 -10.26 -18.48
CA GLU A 498 -57.66 -11.43 -17.87
C GLU A 498 -56.68 -12.18 -16.94
N GLU A 499 -57.23 -12.77 -15.88
CA GLU A 499 -56.53 -13.66 -14.95
C GLU A 499 -56.18 -14.98 -15.64
N ASP A 500 -54.94 -15.15 -16.12
CA ASP A 500 -54.43 -16.49 -16.43
C ASP A 500 -52.96 -16.68 -16.02
N TRP A 501 -52.84 -17.57 -15.02
CA TRP A 501 -51.71 -18.30 -14.47
C TRP A 501 -50.43 -18.40 -15.31
N ILE A 502 -49.48 -17.49 -15.08
CA ILE A 502 -48.04 -17.79 -15.15
C ILE A 502 -47.34 -17.00 -14.04
N ASP A 503 -46.93 -17.67 -12.96
CA ASP A 503 -46.09 -17.05 -11.91
C ASP A 503 -44.72 -16.68 -12.50
N PRO A 504 -44.34 -15.38 -12.59
CA PRO A 504 -42.97 -15.04 -12.93
C PRO A 504 -42.10 -15.28 -11.68
N VAL A 505 -41.05 -16.09 -11.84
CA VAL A 505 -40.03 -16.45 -10.83
C VAL A 505 -39.23 -15.24 -10.30
N HIS A 506 -39.59 -14.01 -10.67
CA HIS A 506 -39.09 -12.81 -10.04
C HIS A 506 -40.00 -12.36 -8.91
N LYS A 507 -39.56 -12.60 -7.67
CA LYS A 507 -40.08 -11.91 -6.48
C LYS A 507 -40.11 -10.41 -6.75
N LYS A 508 -41.29 -9.87 -7.09
CA LYS A 508 -41.54 -8.42 -7.04
C LYS A 508 -41.10 -7.96 -5.64
N ARG A 509 -40.30 -6.89 -5.58
CA ARG A 509 -39.91 -6.28 -4.30
C ARG A 509 -41.19 -5.99 -3.53
N GLN A 510 -41.43 -6.76 -2.46
CA GLN A 510 -42.57 -6.51 -1.59
C GLN A 510 -42.28 -5.18 -0.90
N PHE A 511 -42.93 -4.10 -1.37
CA PHE A 511 -43.02 -2.91 -0.56
C PHE A 511 -43.67 -3.32 0.77
N PRO A 512 -43.12 -2.92 1.92
CA PRO A 512 -43.75 -3.18 3.20
C PRO A 512 -45.18 -2.61 3.15
N LYS A 513 -46.20 -3.47 3.23
CA LYS A 513 -47.62 -3.05 3.23
C LYS A 513 -47.96 -2.06 4.35
N ASN A 514 -47.11 -1.97 5.37
CA ASN A 514 -47.29 -1.06 6.49
C ASN A 514 -46.68 0.32 6.19
N PRO A 515 -47.48 1.40 6.15
CA PRO A 515 -47.01 2.76 5.83
C PRO A 515 -46.02 3.33 6.87
N ARG A 516 -45.85 2.66 8.01
CA ARG A 516 -44.87 3.00 9.06
C ARG A 516 -43.43 2.54 8.76
N ASN A 517 -43.25 1.54 7.90
CA ASN A 517 -41.93 0.96 7.61
C ASN A 517 -41.34 1.45 6.29
N VAL A 518 -42.05 2.32 5.57
CA VAL A 518 -41.59 2.94 4.32
C VAL A 518 -40.98 4.30 4.66
N ARG A 519 -39.65 4.40 4.67
CA ARG A 519 -38.96 5.69 4.70
C ARG A 519 -39.10 6.33 3.31
N VAL A 520 -40.08 7.21 3.16
CA VAL A 520 -40.22 8.06 1.97
C VAL A 520 -39.12 9.12 2.01
N PRO A 521 -38.48 9.45 0.86
CA PRO A 521 -37.59 10.60 0.78
C PRO A 521 -38.31 11.85 1.32
N GLU A 522 -37.68 12.56 2.25
CA GLU A 522 -38.30 13.71 2.89
C GLU A 522 -38.46 14.85 1.89
N ARG A 523 -39.63 15.48 1.92
CA ARG A 523 -39.93 16.60 1.03
C ARG A 523 -39.11 17.83 1.43
N PRO A 524 -38.76 18.71 0.47
CA PRO A 524 -38.17 20.01 0.78
C PRO A 524 -39.01 20.76 1.82
N LEU A 525 -38.36 21.39 2.79
CA LEU A 525 -39.03 22.15 3.85
C LEU A 525 -39.60 23.46 3.29
N GLU A 526 -40.93 23.56 3.31
CA GLU A 526 -41.62 24.82 3.07
C GLU A 526 -41.73 25.59 4.40
N GLY A 527 -41.13 26.79 4.46
CA GLY A 527 -41.23 27.71 5.59
C GLY A 527 -40.01 27.78 6.52
N ARG A 528 -40.20 28.37 7.71
CA ARG A 528 -39.13 28.69 8.67
C ARG A 528 -38.49 27.41 9.22
N GLY A 529 -37.17 27.29 9.07
CA GLY A 529 -36.40 26.12 9.50
C GLY A 529 -36.57 25.78 10.98
N LYS A 530 -36.70 24.48 11.30
CA LYS A 530 -36.76 23.94 12.67
C LYS A 530 -36.02 22.61 12.72
N GLY A 531 -35.34 22.30 13.83
CA GLY A 531 -34.67 21.03 14.05
C GLY A 531 -33.32 20.87 13.31
N GLY A 532 -32.54 21.95 13.18
CA GLY A 532 -31.22 21.92 12.54
C GLY A 532 -31.24 21.97 11.01
N ARG A 533 -32.42 22.09 10.40
CA ARG A 533 -32.59 22.32 8.96
C ARG A 533 -32.87 23.78 8.66
N ILE A 534 -32.16 24.33 7.69
CA ILE A 534 -32.35 25.69 7.20
C ILE A 534 -33.53 25.67 6.23
N GLY A 535 -34.64 26.28 6.64
CA GLY A 535 -35.78 26.53 5.75
C GLY A 535 -35.69 27.91 5.13
N ARG A 536 -36.45 28.17 4.06
CA ARG A 536 -36.54 29.51 3.45
C ARG A 536 -37.08 30.50 4.50
N SER A 537 -36.25 31.47 4.89
CA SER A 537 -36.64 32.50 5.84
C SER A 537 -37.25 33.68 5.09
N ALA A 538 -38.26 34.34 5.67
CA ALA A 538 -38.85 35.55 5.08
C ALA A 538 -37.86 36.74 4.98
N LEU A 539 -36.69 36.63 5.62
CA LEU A 539 -35.63 37.64 5.62
C LEU A 539 -34.57 37.39 4.54
N GLN A 540 -34.67 36.31 3.74
CA GLN A 540 -33.74 36.07 2.63
C GLN A 540 -33.65 37.24 1.64
N PRO A 541 -34.77 37.88 1.21
CA PRO A 541 -34.68 39.03 0.31
C PRO A 541 -33.95 40.21 0.93
N LEU A 542 -34.13 40.44 2.24
CA LEU A 542 -33.44 41.49 2.99
C LEU A 542 -31.95 41.18 3.14
N MET A 543 -31.60 39.90 3.29
CA MET A 543 -30.20 39.46 3.36
C MET A 543 -29.50 39.59 2.02
N GLU A 544 -30.17 39.30 0.90
CA GLU A 544 -29.67 39.55 -0.45
C GLU A 544 -29.43 41.05 -0.68
N GLU A 545 -30.37 41.91 -0.26
CA GLU A 545 -30.22 43.37 -0.33
C GLU A 545 -29.07 43.88 0.55
N LEU A 546 -28.85 43.28 1.73
CA LEU A 546 -27.69 43.57 2.59
C LEU A 546 -26.36 43.07 1.98
N TRP A 547 -26.40 41.98 1.20
CA TRP A 547 -25.22 41.40 0.58
C TRP A 547 -24.71 42.21 -0.62
N GLU A 548 -25.61 42.87 -1.35
CA GLU A 548 -25.23 43.82 -2.41
C GLU A 548 -24.44 45.03 -1.87
N GLY A 549 -24.49 45.30 -0.57
CA GLY A 549 -23.74 46.38 0.09
C GLY A 549 -22.40 45.99 0.71
N ASP A 550 -22.00 44.71 0.72
CA ASP A 550 -20.76 44.26 1.38
C ASP A 550 -19.55 44.40 0.43
N LEU A 551 -18.79 45.48 0.60
CA LEU A 551 -17.55 45.80 -0.15
C LEU A 551 -16.40 44.79 0.05
N ARG A 552 -16.63 43.70 0.79
CA ARG A 552 -15.63 42.65 1.03
C ARG A 552 -15.18 41.89 -0.23
N SER A 553 -15.99 41.93 -1.29
CA SER A 553 -15.67 41.28 -2.57
C SER A 553 -14.85 42.16 -3.52
N GLU A 554 -14.71 43.47 -3.24
CA GLU A 554 -13.87 44.34 -4.05
C GLU A 554 -12.42 44.27 -3.58
N ASP A 555 -11.50 43.90 -4.48
CA ASP A 555 -10.07 43.93 -4.18
C ASP A 555 -9.62 45.38 -3.89
N PRO A 556 -8.87 45.61 -2.79
CA PRO A 556 -8.52 46.97 -2.35
C PRO A 556 -7.70 47.72 -3.40
N ARG A 557 -6.94 47.00 -4.24
CA ARG A 557 -6.15 47.59 -5.32
C ARG A 557 -7.03 48.14 -6.44
N GLU A 558 -8.03 47.39 -6.86
CA GLU A 558 -8.95 47.82 -7.91
C GLU A 558 -9.80 49.00 -7.43
N ALA A 559 -10.27 48.94 -6.18
CA ALA A 559 -11.00 50.03 -5.54
C ALA A 559 -10.19 51.33 -5.51
N LEU A 560 -8.90 51.28 -5.16
CA LEU A 560 -8.03 52.47 -5.17
C LEU A 560 -7.78 53.02 -6.58
N LEU A 561 -7.60 52.14 -7.57
CA LEU A 561 -7.34 52.54 -8.95
C LEU A 561 -8.54 53.29 -9.56
N LYS A 562 -9.78 52.88 -9.24
CA LYS A 562 -11.02 53.57 -9.64
C LYS A 562 -11.06 55.05 -9.24
N TYR A 563 -10.37 55.43 -8.15
CA TYR A 563 -10.32 56.81 -7.65
C TYR A 563 -9.03 57.56 -8.02
N ALA A 564 -8.03 56.91 -8.60
CA ALA A 564 -6.76 57.54 -8.98
C ALA A 564 -6.96 58.70 -9.97
N ASP A 565 -7.69 58.45 -11.07
CA ASP A 565 -7.99 59.46 -12.09
C ASP A 565 -8.79 60.66 -11.54
N LYS A 566 -9.67 60.40 -10.56
CA LYS A 566 -10.47 61.46 -9.91
C LYS A 566 -9.59 62.30 -8.98
N ALA A 567 -8.68 61.67 -8.25
CA ALA A 567 -7.74 62.35 -7.38
C ALA A 567 -6.74 63.21 -8.17
N GLU A 568 -6.34 62.77 -9.37
CA GLU A 568 -5.48 63.56 -10.27
C GLU A 568 -6.20 64.77 -10.86
N LYS A 569 -7.47 64.60 -11.28
CA LYS A 569 -8.26 65.67 -11.93
C LYS A 569 -8.79 66.73 -10.95
N ASP A 570 -9.18 66.35 -9.73
CA ASP A 570 -9.70 67.28 -8.70
C ASP A 570 -9.04 67.00 -7.33
N PRO A 571 -7.76 67.42 -7.12
CA PRO A 571 -7.03 67.17 -5.88
C PRO A 571 -7.53 68.08 -4.75
N ARG A 572 -8.64 67.69 -4.12
CA ARG A 572 -9.24 68.49 -3.01
C ARG A 572 -8.37 68.55 -1.77
N PHE A 573 -7.69 67.46 -1.43
CA PHE A 573 -6.92 67.34 -0.18
C PHE A 573 -5.40 67.44 -0.36
N THR A 574 -4.88 67.22 -1.56
CA THR A 574 -3.43 67.24 -1.86
C THR A 574 -2.96 68.53 -2.55
N SER A 575 -3.87 69.46 -2.84
CA SER A 575 -3.56 70.75 -3.51
C SER A 575 -2.43 71.55 -2.84
N VAL A 576 -2.37 71.54 -1.50
CA VAL A 576 -1.36 72.26 -0.72
C VAL A 576 0.05 71.65 -0.89
N TYR A 577 0.13 70.36 -1.20
CA TYR A 577 1.39 69.60 -1.33
C TYR A 577 1.85 69.40 -2.77
N ALA A 578 1.16 69.98 -3.76
CA ALA A 578 1.50 69.84 -5.18
C ALA A 578 2.95 70.24 -5.52
N LYS A 579 3.56 71.15 -4.73
CA LYS A 579 4.95 71.58 -4.91
C LYS A 579 5.99 70.69 -4.21
N THR A 580 5.59 69.98 -3.16
CA THR A 580 6.51 69.21 -2.29
C THR A 580 6.32 67.70 -2.42
N GLN A 581 5.35 67.25 -3.22
CA GLN A 581 5.07 65.84 -3.40
C GLN A 581 6.23 65.15 -4.15
N PRO A 582 6.87 64.12 -3.59
CA PRO A 582 7.92 63.39 -4.27
C PRO A 582 7.33 62.64 -5.48
N LYS A 583 8.05 62.67 -6.61
CA LYS A 583 7.68 61.85 -7.78
C LYS A 583 7.98 60.39 -7.46
N THR A 584 6.96 59.54 -7.52
CA THR A 584 7.13 58.09 -7.33
C THR A 584 7.88 57.51 -8.53
N ILE A 585 9.08 57.01 -8.29
CA ILE A 585 9.85 56.24 -9.28
C ILE A 585 9.44 54.79 -9.08
N PHE A 586 8.75 54.22 -10.06
CA PHE A 586 8.48 52.78 -10.07
C PHE A 586 9.75 52.06 -10.55
N ALA A 587 10.01 50.87 -10.03
CA ALA A 587 11.01 50.00 -10.62
C ALA A 587 10.58 49.68 -12.06
N GLU A 588 11.51 49.80 -13.01
CA GLU A 588 11.27 49.30 -14.37
C GLU A 588 11.19 47.78 -14.28
N ASP A 589 10.13 47.18 -14.81
CA ASP A 589 9.94 45.73 -14.78
C ASP A 589 11.11 45.06 -15.54
N ASP A 590 11.84 44.18 -14.85
CA ASP A 590 12.91 43.38 -15.45
C ASP A 590 12.34 42.49 -16.58
N ASP A 591 12.82 42.75 -17.80
CA ASP A 591 12.70 41.99 -19.05
C ASP A 591 11.38 41.23 -19.37
N PRO A 592 10.63 41.63 -20.42
CA PRO A 592 9.46 40.90 -20.92
C PRO A 592 9.83 39.65 -21.75
N SER A 593 11.03 39.09 -21.59
CA SER A 593 11.50 37.89 -22.32
C SER A 593 11.38 36.59 -21.53
N ALA A 594 10.85 36.65 -20.30
CA ALA A 594 10.57 35.47 -19.48
C ALA A 594 9.05 35.27 -19.30
N SER A 595 8.35 34.99 -20.39
CA SER A 595 7.00 34.38 -20.38
C SER A 595 6.77 33.53 -21.61
#